data_AF-A0A349CZK9-F1
#
_entry.id   AF-A0A349CZK9-F1
#
_cell.length_a   1.000
_cell.length_b   1.000
_cell.length_c   1.000
_cell.angle_alpha   90.00
_cell.angle_beta   90.00
_cell.angle_gamma   90.00
#
_symmetry.space_group_name_H-M   'P 1'
#
loop_
_entity.id
_entity.type
_entity.pdbx_description
1 polymer ?
#
loop_
_entity_poly.entity_id
_entity_poly.type
_entity_poly.pdbx_seq_one_letter_code
_entity_poly.pdbx_strand_id
1 'polypeptide(L)'
;SVMAMHAFFGIAIMMQSGLMVADWFGSMGRTWGPRPLEDQYTGGGIAWSIGEIPTLILAITVAIQWSRSDDRETKRRDRHADRTGEAELQAYNAHLADLATHDARPRR
;
A
#
# COMPACT_ATOMS: atom_id res chain seq x y z
N SER A 1 5.63 10.57 -13.51
CA SER A 1 4.22 10.13 -13.34
C SER A 1 3.94 8.99 -14.31
N VAL A 2 4.45 7.79 -14.02
CA VAL A 2 4.17 6.56 -14.80
C VAL A 2 3.04 5.75 -14.17
N MET A 3 2.77 5.95 -12.87
CA MET A 3 1.75 5.21 -12.09
C MET A 3 0.31 5.28 -12.63
N ALA A 4 -0.04 6.29 -13.45
CA ALA A 4 -1.42 6.51 -13.90
C ALA A 4 -1.75 5.94 -15.30
N MET A 5 -0.86 5.14 -15.93
CA MET A 5 -0.99 4.74 -17.34
C MET A 5 -1.39 3.26 -17.57
N HIS A 6 -1.88 2.51 -16.58
CA HIS A 6 -1.98 1.04 -16.72
C HIS A 6 -3.41 0.47 -16.74
N ALA A 7 -4.41 1.20 -16.22
CA ALA A 7 -5.80 0.71 -16.15
C ALA A 7 -6.65 0.99 -17.40
N PHE A 8 -6.16 1.81 -18.34
CA PHE A 8 -7.03 2.41 -19.36
C PHE A 8 -7.41 1.47 -20.50
N PHE A 9 -6.52 0.54 -20.90
CA PHE A 9 -6.73 -0.24 -22.12
C PHE A 9 -7.88 -1.24 -22.02
N GLY A 10 -7.91 -2.06 -20.96
CA GLY A 10 -8.97 -3.05 -20.78
C GLY A 10 -10.33 -2.43 -20.46
N ILE A 11 -10.35 -1.36 -19.64
CA ILE A 11 -11.58 -0.60 -19.35
C ILE A 11 -12.11 0.09 -20.60
N ALA A 12 -11.24 0.66 -21.45
CA ALA A 12 -11.66 1.23 -22.72
C ALA A 12 -12.30 0.19 -23.65
N ILE A 13 -11.76 -1.04 -23.71
CA ILE A 13 -12.35 -2.16 -24.48
C ILE A 13 -13.73 -2.54 -23.91
N MET A 14 -13.87 -2.59 -22.59
CA MET A 14 -15.14 -2.94 -21.91
C MET A 14 -16.20 -1.82 -22.01
N MET A 15 -15.79 -0.56 -22.06
CA MET A 15 -16.69 0.60 -22.21
C MET A 15 -17.13 0.85 -23.65
N GLN A 16 -16.49 0.21 -24.64
CA GLN A 16 -16.80 0.43 -26.03
C GLN A 16 -18.11 -0.28 -26.42
N SER A 17 -19.07 0.50 -26.94
CA SER A 17 -20.38 0.01 -27.37
C SER A 17 -20.38 -0.62 -28.77
N GLY A 18 -19.31 -0.43 -29.55
CA GLY A 18 -19.11 -0.98 -30.89
C GLY A 18 -17.98 -2.00 -30.96
N LEU A 19 -18.08 -2.97 -31.88
CA LEU A 19 -17.02 -3.96 -32.11
C LEU A 19 -15.76 -3.28 -32.64
N MET A 20 -14.62 -3.56 -32.01
CA MET A 20 -13.30 -3.04 -32.44
C MET A 20 -12.94 -3.54 -33.84
N VAL A 21 -13.34 -4.78 -34.18
CA VAL A 21 -13.04 -5.42 -35.47
C VAL A 21 -14.31 -6.07 -36.03
N ALA A 22 -15.32 -5.23 -36.30
CA ALA A 22 -16.63 -5.67 -36.77
C ALA A 22 -16.55 -6.56 -38.03
N ASP A 23 -15.69 -6.20 -38.99
CA ASP A 23 -15.51 -6.96 -40.24
C ASP A 23 -14.94 -8.35 -40.00
N TRP A 24 -14.07 -8.53 -39.00
CA TRP A 24 -13.52 -9.83 -38.64
C TRP A 24 -14.57 -10.72 -37.98
N PHE A 25 -15.36 -10.17 -37.04
CA PHE A 25 -16.46 -10.91 -36.43
C PHE A 25 -17.57 -11.25 -37.44
N GLY A 26 -17.86 -10.33 -38.37
CA GLY A 26 -18.82 -10.55 -39.45
C GLY A 26 -18.35 -11.60 -40.45
N SER A 27 -17.08 -11.53 -40.88
CA SER A 27 -16.49 -12.50 -41.82
C SER A 27 -16.26 -13.88 -41.22
N MET A 28 -16.07 -13.98 -39.90
CA MET A 28 -15.97 -15.26 -39.21
C MET A 28 -17.27 -16.07 -39.25
N GLY A 29 -18.43 -15.40 -39.33
CA GLY A 29 -19.73 -16.06 -39.48
C GLY A 29 -20.08 -17.06 -38.36
N ARG A 30 -19.46 -16.95 -37.17
CA ARG A 30 -19.63 -17.93 -36.10
C ARG A 30 -21.06 -17.87 -35.53
N THR A 31 -21.72 -19.02 -35.47
CA THR A 31 -23.04 -19.20 -34.85
C THR A 31 -22.97 -19.81 -33.44
N TRP A 32 -21.76 -20.12 -32.98
CA TRP A 32 -21.48 -20.73 -31.69
C TRP A 32 -20.75 -19.75 -30.77
N GLY A 33 -20.89 -19.94 -29.45
CA GLY A 33 -20.25 -19.12 -28.42
C GLY A 33 -20.98 -17.80 -28.10
N PRO A 34 -20.40 -16.94 -27.23
CA PRO A 34 -21.00 -15.67 -26.80
C PRO A 34 -21.16 -14.69 -27.96
N ARG A 35 -22.05 -13.71 -27.84
CA ARG A 35 -22.16 -12.66 -28.88
C ARG A 35 -20.84 -11.88 -28.99
N PRO A 36 -20.46 -11.38 -30.18
CA PRO A 36 -19.19 -10.67 -30.38
C PRO A 36 -18.88 -9.57 -29.35
N LEU A 37 -19.89 -8.80 -28.90
CA LEU A 37 -19.72 -7.77 -27.87
C LEU A 37 -19.40 -8.33 -26.48
N GLU A 38 -20.00 -9.48 -26.14
CA GLU A 38 -19.79 -10.16 -24.86
C GLU A 38 -18.40 -10.83 -24.80
N ASP A 39 -17.95 -11.33 -25.95
CA ASP A 39 -16.60 -11.87 -26.16
C ASP A 39 -15.54 -10.75 -26.03
N GLN A 40 -15.81 -9.57 -26.60
CA GLN A 40 -14.95 -8.39 -26.46
C GLN A 40 -14.88 -7.88 -25.02
N TYR A 41 -16.02 -7.85 -24.30
CA TYR A 41 -16.05 -7.48 -22.89
C TYR A 41 -15.23 -8.44 -22.03
N THR A 42 -15.40 -9.75 -22.24
CA THR A 42 -14.66 -10.80 -21.52
C THR A 42 -13.17 -10.74 -21.86
N GLY A 43 -12.83 -10.61 -23.13
CA GLY A 43 -11.45 -10.41 -23.59
C GLY A 43 -10.80 -9.16 -23.00
N GLY A 44 -11.55 -8.07 -22.87
CA GLY A 44 -11.12 -6.85 -22.18
C GLY A 44 -10.79 -7.09 -20.70
N GLY A 45 -11.64 -7.83 -19.98
CA GLY A 45 -11.41 -8.21 -18.59
C GLY A 45 -10.19 -9.13 -18.39
N ILE A 46 -9.99 -10.10 -19.29
CA ILE A 46 -8.81 -10.98 -19.29
C ILE A 46 -7.54 -10.18 -19.59
N ALA A 47 -7.56 -9.35 -20.64
CA ALA A 47 -6.43 -8.49 -21.01
C ALA A 47 -6.04 -7.53 -19.89
N TRP A 48 -7.04 -6.98 -19.16
CA TRP A 48 -6.83 -6.14 -17.99
C TRP A 48 -6.19 -6.90 -16.82
N SER A 49 -6.71 -8.08 -16.53
CA SER A 49 -6.27 -8.91 -15.39
C SER A 49 -4.81 -9.32 -15.48
N ILE A 50 -4.29 -9.54 -16.69
CA ILE A 50 -2.87 -9.88 -16.93
C ILE A 50 -1.93 -8.78 -16.41
N GLY A 51 -2.32 -7.50 -16.50
CA GLY A 51 -1.49 -6.37 -16.07
C GLY A 51 -1.72 -5.95 -14.62
N GLU A 52 -2.98 -5.90 -14.19
CA GLU A 52 -3.33 -5.26 -12.91
C GLU A 52 -3.30 -6.23 -11.74
N ILE A 53 -3.66 -7.50 -11.93
CA ILE A 53 -3.64 -8.47 -10.83
C ILE A 53 -2.22 -8.64 -10.25
N PRO A 54 -1.16 -8.83 -11.05
CA PRO A 54 0.21 -8.92 -10.51
C PRO A 54 0.65 -7.65 -9.79
N THR A 55 0.26 -6.48 -10.30
CA THR A 55 0.59 -5.18 -9.71
C THR A 55 -0.09 -5.00 -8.34
N LEU A 56 -1.37 -5.36 -8.24
CA LEU A 56 -2.11 -5.34 -6.97
C LEU A 56 -1.52 -6.32 -5.95
N ILE A 57 -1.16 -7.53 -6.39
CA ILE A 57 -0.49 -8.52 -5.53
C ILE A 57 0.83 -7.95 -4.99
N LEU A 58 1.63 -7.31 -5.84
CA LEU A 58 2.88 -6.70 -5.43
C LEU A 58 2.67 -5.55 -4.44
N ALA A 59 1.69 -4.68 -4.70
CA ALA A 59 1.35 -3.56 -3.80
C ALA A 59 0.92 -4.06 -2.40
N ILE A 60 0.05 -5.07 -2.34
CA ILE A 60 -0.36 -5.72 -1.08
C ILE A 60 0.84 -6.34 -0.37
N THR A 61 1.70 -7.04 -1.12
CA THR A 61 2.90 -7.68 -0.58
C THR A 61 3.84 -6.66 0.06
N VAL A 62 4.09 -5.53 -0.61
CA VAL A 62 4.93 -4.44 -0.09
C VAL A 62 4.29 -3.80 1.14
N ALA A 63 2.98 -3.56 1.13
CA ALA A 63 2.27 -3.02 2.30
C ALA A 63 2.41 -3.93 3.54
N ILE A 64 2.28 -5.25 3.37
CA ILE A 64 2.49 -6.23 4.44
C ILE A 64 3.95 -6.22 4.92
N GLN A 65 4.91 -6.16 4.00
CA GLN A 65 6.34 -6.09 4.37
C GLN A 65 6.65 -4.84 5.18
N TRP A 66 6.11 -3.69 4.78
CA TRP A 66 6.30 -2.43 5.50
C TRP A 66 5.70 -2.48 6.91
N SER A 67 4.45 -2.94 7.04
CA SER A 67 3.78 -3.10 8.34
C SER A 67 4.58 -4.02 9.28
N ARG A 68 5.10 -5.15 8.79
CA ARG A 68 5.93 -6.06 9.60
C ARG A 68 7.30 -5.50 9.97
N SER A 69 7.85 -4.62 9.12
CA SER A 69 9.13 -3.95 9.39
C SER A 69 8.95 -2.91 10.50
N ASP A 70 7.89 -2.12 10.41
CA ASP A 70 7.57 -1.06 11.37
C ASP A 70 7.29 -1.63 12.77
N ASP A 71 6.57 -2.75 12.86
CA ASP A 71 6.34 -3.48 14.12
C ASP A 71 7.65 -3.90 14.81
N ARG A 72 8.66 -4.31 14.03
CA ARG A 72 9.96 -4.74 14.58
C ARG A 72 10.80 -3.56 15.03
N GLU A 73 10.77 -2.47 14.27
CA GLU A 73 11.48 -1.24 14.61
C GLU A 73 10.89 -0.58 15.85
N THR A 74 9.56 -0.53 15.94
CA THR A 74 8.84 -0.02 17.12
C THR A 74 9.20 -0.82 18.36
N LYS A 75 9.11 -2.16 18.33
CA LYS A 75 9.53 -3.01 19.47
C LYS A 75 11.01 -2.88 19.85
N ARG A 76 11.88 -2.53 18.90
CA ARG A 76 13.30 -2.26 19.19
C ARG A 76 13.48 -0.91 19.87
N ARG A 77 12.81 0.14 19.38
CA ARG A 77 12.83 1.48 19.99
C ARG A 77 12.22 1.47 21.38
N ASP A 78 11.09 0.81 21.59
CA ASP A 78 10.44 0.71 22.89
C ASP A 78 11.38 0.07 23.92
N ARG A 79 11.99 -1.08 23.59
CA ARG A 79 12.96 -1.73 24.49
C ARG A 79 14.22 -0.91 24.75
N HIS A 80 14.63 -0.06 23.81
CA HIS A 80 15.74 0.84 24.03
C HIS A 80 15.32 2.00 24.94
N ALA A 81 14.15 2.58 24.70
CA ALA A 81 13.58 3.65 25.51
C ALA A 81 13.32 3.19 26.96
N ASP A 82 12.83 1.97 27.17
CA ASP A 82 12.69 1.39 28.53
C ASP A 82 14.03 1.32 29.25
N ARG A 83 15.13 1.01 28.54
CA ARG A 83 16.46 0.88 29.15
C ARG A 83 17.17 2.21 29.35
N THR A 84 17.09 3.12 28.39
CA THR A 84 17.81 4.41 28.44
C THR A 84 16.99 5.53 29.06
N GLY A 85 15.67 5.49 28.89
CA GLY A 85 14.73 6.45 29.47
C GLY A 85 14.67 6.37 30.98
N GLU A 86 14.79 5.17 31.58
CA GLU A 86 14.90 5.05 33.05
C GLU A 86 16.16 5.74 33.59
N ALA A 87 17.30 5.59 32.91
CA ALA A 87 18.57 6.17 33.36
C ALA A 87 18.59 7.69 33.20
N GLU A 88 18.11 8.23 32.08
CA GLU A 88 17.98 9.68 31.87
C GLU A 88 16.94 10.30 32.82
N LEU A 89 15.78 9.66 33.02
CA LEU A 89 14.78 10.11 33.98
C LEU A 89 15.32 10.10 35.41
N GLN A 90 16.07 9.06 35.80
CA GLN A 90 16.69 9.00 37.13
C GLN A 90 17.75 10.09 37.31
N ALA A 91 18.61 10.31 36.33
CA ALA A 91 19.63 11.36 36.38
C ALA A 91 18.99 12.75 36.46
N TYR A 92 17.93 12.98 35.68
CA TYR A 92 17.16 14.22 35.71
C TYR A 92 16.45 14.44 37.05
N ASN A 93 15.80 13.40 37.58
CA ASN A 93 15.15 13.45 38.89
C ASN A 93 16.16 13.70 40.01
N ALA A 94 17.36 13.10 39.94
CA ALA A 94 18.43 13.35 40.90
C ALA A 94 18.92 14.80 40.86
N HIS A 95 19.06 15.38 39.66
CA HIS A 95 19.43 16.78 39.49
C HIS A 95 18.34 17.73 40.05
N LEU A 96 17.06 17.45 39.80
CA LEU A 96 15.96 18.22 40.38
C LEU A 96 15.92 18.11 41.92
N ALA A 97 16.19 16.92 42.47
CA ALA A 97 16.26 16.72 43.90
C ALA A 97 17.40 17.54 44.53
N ASP A 98 18.57 17.57 43.87
CA ASP A 98 19.72 18.37 44.32
C ASP A 98 19.38 19.87 44.38
N LEU A 99 18.76 20.40 43.33
CA LEU A 99 18.26 21.78 43.28
C LEU A 99 17.26 22.07 44.41
N ALA A 100 16.32 21.16 44.67
CA ALA A 100 15.34 21.31 45.74
C ALA A 100 16.00 21.32 47.13
N THR A 101 17.03 20.49 47.37
CA THR A 101 17.80 20.52 48.63
C THR A 101 18.62 21.79 48.82
N HIS A 102 19.15 22.36 47.74
CA HIS A 102 19.87 23.63 47.78
C HIS A 102 18.93 24.81 48.08
N ASP A 103 17.73 24.82 47.50
CA ASP A 103 16.70 25.84 47.78
C ASP A 103 16.09 25.69 49.19
N ALA A 104 15.97 24.46 49.70
CA ALA A 104 15.43 24.17 51.03
C ALA A 104 16.39 24.52 52.18
N ARG A 105 17.67 24.78 51.91
CA ARG A 105 18.59 25.35 52.92
C ARG A 105 18.30 26.85 53.07
N PRO A 106 17.68 27.29 54.17
CA PRO A 106 17.35 28.69 54.35
C PRO A 106 18.64 29.49 54.47
N ARG A 107 18.74 30.57 53.68
CA ARG A 107 19.76 31.62 53.83
C ARG A 107 19.70 32.11 55.29
N ARG A 108 20.71 31.72 56.09
CA ARG A 108 20.99 32.31 57.41
C ARG A 108 21.80 33.58 57.26
#